data_AF-A0A9X7HC76-F1
#
_entry.id   AF-A0A9X7HC76-F1
#
_cell.length_a   1.000
_cell.length_b   1.000
_cell.length_c   1.000
_cell.angle_alpha   90.00
_cell.angle_beta   90.00
_cell.angle_gamma   90.00
#
_symmetry.space_group_name_H-M   'P 1'
#
loop_
_entity.id
_entity.type
_entity.pdbx_description
1 polymer ?
#
loop_
_entity_poly.entity_id
_entity_poly.type
_entity_poly.pdbx_seq_one_letter_code
_entity_poly.pdbx_strand_id
1 'polypeptide(L)'
;MIRKMINLFIVSLVFTVIIGIFPNLSVKAAEVEEATINTIQENLQQTLKDENIIVEDLDITSSNLSLSTSLKDATGDVNKVEVEIVPGKSYITVNSEEVTELGKKESKKYKIDLAHMQLNENSFKGIFTDVDTKQKFSYDTELGTASLIFLIPIGIVMTPAILTALFHTGAMIIVGGAAYVIATQAKKDKKYSHFSATVKSGGVYIGKGLSKSEAVSRLKSNKDTWSISKNQAKGVAASANPTGQPLHEVDKLNGKPKKGYYYHYHPAMRTPKSHAFYGGPVN
;
A
#
# COMPACT_ATOMS: atom_id res chain seq x y z
N MET A 1 20.87 -8.80 37.75
CA MET A 1 20.34 -7.43 37.67
C MET A 1 21.18 -6.52 36.76
N ILE A 2 22.52 -6.54 36.85
CA ILE A 2 23.45 -5.73 36.04
C ILE A 2 23.37 -6.03 34.52
N ARG A 3 23.14 -7.29 34.11
CA ARG A 3 22.94 -7.66 32.68
C ARG A 3 21.69 -7.05 32.03
N LYS A 4 20.65 -6.70 32.79
CA LYS A 4 19.42 -6.11 32.25
C LYS A 4 19.56 -4.59 31.99
N MET A 5 20.41 -3.91 32.76
CA MET A 5 20.63 -2.46 32.60
C MET A 5 21.53 -2.13 31.40
N ILE A 6 22.47 -3.01 31.05
CA ILE A 6 23.33 -2.83 29.87
C ILE A 6 22.51 -3.02 28.57
N ASN A 7 21.50 -3.90 28.58
CA ASN A 7 20.66 -4.18 27.41
C ASN A 7 19.66 -3.05 27.08
N LEU A 8 19.27 -2.23 28.06
CA LEU A 8 18.36 -1.10 27.81
C LEU A 8 19.04 -0.01 26.97
N PHE A 9 20.36 0.10 27.08
CA PHE A 9 21.15 1.04 26.28
C PHE A 9 21.39 0.53 24.85
N ILE A 10 21.45 -0.78 24.63
CA ILE A 10 21.72 -1.38 23.32
C ILE A 10 20.47 -1.36 22.41
N VAL A 11 19.27 -1.50 22.97
CA VAL A 11 18.03 -1.32 22.18
C VAL A 11 17.86 0.13 21.70
N SER A 12 18.43 1.10 22.43
CA SER A 12 18.45 2.51 22.04
C SER A 12 19.59 2.90 21.08
N LEU A 13 20.55 2.00 20.80
CA LEU A 13 21.81 2.33 20.10
C LEU A 13 21.99 1.62 18.75
N VAL A 14 20.95 1.02 18.17
CA VAL A 14 21.05 0.36 16.85
C VAL A 14 20.52 1.23 15.70
N PHE A 15 19.83 2.34 15.96
CA PHE A 15 19.43 3.29 14.92
C PHE A 15 20.33 4.53 14.90
N THR A 16 21.63 4.33 14.66
CA THR A 16 22.49 5.41 14.14
C THR A 16 23.51 4.87 13.16
N VAL A 17 23.43 5.38 11.93
CA VAL A 17 24.41 5.32 10.83
C VAL A 17 24.48 4.01 10.03
N ILE A 18 23.80 4.01 8.89
CA ILE A 18 24.51 3.83 7.60
C ILE A 18 24.14 5.03 6.71
N ILE A 19 24.92 6.10 6.88
CA ILE A 19 25.01 7.18 5.90
C ILE A 19 25.82 6.65 4.72
N GLY A 20 25.16 6.59 3.56
CA GLY A 20 25.75 6.86 2.26
C GLY A 20 26.82 5.92 1.73
N ILE A 21 26.40 4.91 0.97
CA ILE A 21 27.00 4.58 -0.34
C ILE A 21 25.91 3.99 -1.23
N PHE A 22 25.06 4.83 -1.83
CA PHE A 22 24.43 4.45 -3.10
C PHE A 22 25.15 5.21 -4.22
N PRO A 23 25.69 4.53 -5.24
CA PRO A 23 26.02 5.23 -6.47
C PRO A 23 24.74 5.90 -6.97
N ASN A 24 24.85 7.16 -7.43
CA ASN A 24 23.81 7.86 -8.15
C ASN A 24 23.33 6.98 -9.32
N LEU A 25 22.32 6.15 -9.09
CA LEU A 25 21.46 5.65 -10.13
C LEU A 25 20.59 6.83 -10.53
N SER A 26 21.18 7.72 -11.32
CA SER A 26 20.41 8.53 -12.26
C SER A 26 19.68 7.54 -13.14
N VAL A 27 18.50 7.11 -12.70
CA VAL A 27 17.54 6.39 -13.53
C VAL A 27 17.16 7.39 -14.61
N LYS A 28 17.88 7.32 -15.75
CA LYS A 28 17.29 7.68 -17.04
C LYS A 28 15.90 7.09 -17.03
N ALA A 29 14.91 7.87 -17.47
CA ALA A 29 13.54 7.42 -17.72
C ALA A 29 13.57 6.12 -18.56
N ALA A 30 13.71 5.01 -17.86
CA ALA A 30 13.72 3.68 -18.39
C ALA A 30 12.28 3.24 -18.33
N GLU A 31 11.84 2.72 -19.45
CA GLU A 31 10.51 2.21 -19.71
C GLU A 31 10.02 1.41 -18.50
N VAL A 32 8.76 1.67 -18.09
CA VAL A 32 8.07 0.93 -17.04
C VAL A 32 7.95 -0.51 -17.51
N GLU A 33 8.98 -1.30 -17.22
CA GLU A 33 9.11 -2.70 -17.57
C GLU A 33 8.55 -3.53 -16.40
N GLU A 34 7.46 -4.23 -16.69
CA GLU A 34 7.00 -5.45 -16.01
C GLU A 34 6.83 -5.44 -14.48
N ALA A 35 5.75 -4.81 -14.00
CA ALA A 35 5.21 -5.09 -12.66
C ALA A 35 4.43 -6.42 -12.64
N THR A 36 5.13 -7.56 -12.72
CA THR A 36 4.56 -8.90 -12.46
C THR A 36 4.53 -9.17 -10.95
N ILE A 37 3.73 -10.15 -10.47
CA ILE A 37 3.47 -10.36 -9.01
C ILE A 37 4.80 -10.60 -8.29
N ASN A 38 5.67 -11.35 -8.97
CA ASN A 38 7.01 -11.69 -8.53
C ASN A 38 7.84 -10.42 -8.31
N THR A 39 7.72 -9.41 -9.17
CA THR A 39 8.49 -8.16 -9.05
C THR A 39 8.17 -7.38 -7.78
N ILE A 40 6.88 -7.26 -7.38
CA ILE A 40 6.54 -6.51 -6.15
C ILE A 40 7.06 -7.26 -4.91
N GLN A 41 6.82 -8.57 -4.82
CA GLN A 41 7.26 -9.35 -3.67
C GLN A 41 8.80 -9.41 -3.58
N GLU A 42 9.49 -9.62 -4.70
CA GLU A 42 10.96 -9.62 -4.77
C GLU A 42 11.52 -8.24 -4.39
N ASN A 43 10.94 -7.15 -4.90
CA ASN A 43 11.37 -5.80 -4.54
C ASN A 43 11.08 -5.48 -3.07
N LEU A 44 9.96 -5.93 -2.51
CA LEU A 44 9.67 -5.79 -1.07
C LEU A 44 10.70 -6.55 -0.24
N GLN A 45 11.00 -7.80 -0.60
CA GLN A 45 12.02 -8.61 0.06
C GLN A 45 13.38 -7.91 0.01
N GLN A 46 13.78 -7.39 -1.15
CA GLN A 46 15.04 -6.69 -1.31
C GLN A 46 15.09 -5.39 -0.49
N THR A 47 14.01 -4.60 -0.50
CA THR A 47 13.95 -3.32 0.23
C THR A 47 13.98 -3.53 1.75
N LEU A 48 13.28 -4.54 2.26
CA LEU A 48 13.15 -4.79 3.70
C LEU A 48 14.32 -5.58 4.29
N LYS A 49 15.07 -6.30 3.45
CA LYS A 49 16.27 -7.03 3.87
C LYS A 49 17.33 -6.10 4.44
N ASP A 50 17.47 -4.89 3.92
CA ASP A 50 18.44 -3.90 4.39
C ASP A 50 18.14 -3.44 5.83
N GLU A 51 16.88 -3.53 6.25
CA GLU A 51 16.40 -3.24 7.61
C GLU A 51 16.35 -4.48 8.51
N ASN A 52 16.88 -5.63 8.05
CA ASN A 52 16.76 -6.94 8.70
C ASN A 52 15.30 -7.39 8.94
N ILE A 53 14.36 -6.89 8.13
CA ILE A 53 12.96 -7.27 8.17
C ILE A 53 12.71 -8.35 7.11
N ILE A 54 12.13 -9.48 7.53
CA ILE A 54 11.80 -10.61 6.68
C ILE A 54 10.33 -10.47 6.25
N VAL A 55 10.06 -10.62 4.94
CA VAL A 55 8.70 -10.74 4.41
C VAL A 55 8.25 -12.20 4.53
N GLU A 56 7.21 -12.43 5.32
CA GLU A 56 6.65 -13.76 5.58
C GLU A 56 5.55 -14.10 4.57
N ASP A 57 4.63 -13.16 4.33
CA ASP A 57 3.51 -13.33 3.39
C ASP A 57 3.07 -11.98 2.81
N LEU A 58 2.61 -12.02 1.56
CA LEU A 58 2.02 -10.89 0.86
C LEU A 58 0.75 -11.35 0.14
N ASP A 59 -0.39 -10.80 0.54
CA ASP A 59 -1.65 -11.00 -0.16
C ASP A 59 -2.22 -9.67 -0.65
N ILE A 60 -2.37 -9.56 -1.98
CA ILE A 60 -2.99 -8.40 -2.63
C ILE A 60 -4.28 -8.86 -3.30
N THR A 61 -5.39 -8.28 -2.87
CA THR A 61 -6.73 -8.49 -3.42
C THR A 61 -7.38 -7.15 -3.79
N SER A 62 -8.51 -7.18 -4.49
CA SER A 62 -9.26 -5.96 -4.82
C SER A 62 -9.85 -5.26 -3.59
N SER A 63 -9.88 -5.91 -2.42
CA SER A 63 -10.52 -5.40 -1.19
C SER A 63 -9.58 -5.30 0.01
N ASN A 64 -8.35 -5.79 -0.13
CA ASN A 64 -7.35 -5.82 0.94
C ASN A 64 -5.94 -6.00 0.38
N LEU A 65 -4.96 -5.37 1.01
CA LEU A 65 -3.55 -5.73 0.92
C LEU A 65 -3.09 -6.06 2.34
N SER A 66 -2.59 -7.27 2.57
CA SER A 66 -1.92 -7.67 3.81
C SER A 66 -0.45 -8.00 3.53
N LEU A 67 0.44 -7.46 4.36
CA LEU A 67 1.87 -7.76 4.35
C LEU A 67 2.29 -8.17 5.76
N SER A 68 2.62 -9.45 5.92
CA SER A 68 3.16 -10.01 7.16
C SER A 68 4.67 -10.01 7.13
N THR A 69 5.29 -9.51 8.19
CA THR A 69 6.73 -9.40 8.34
C THR A 69 7.21 -9.85 9.71
N SER A 70 8.49 -10.21 9.81
CA SER A 70 9.13 -10.52 11.07
C SER A 70 10.50 -9.88 11.19
N LEU A 71 10.92 -9.63 12.43
CA LEU A 71 12.26 -9.14 12.77
C LEU A 71 12.74 -9.87 14.02
N LYS A 72 13.98 -10.35 13.96
CA LYS A 72 14.68 -10.90 15.12
C LYS A 72 15.48 -9.79 15.79
N ASP A 73 15.16 -9.49 17.03
CA ASP A 73 15.85 -8.42 17.77
C ASP A 73 17.20 -8.88 18.35
N ALA A 74 17.88 -7.97 19.04
CA ALA A 74 19.18 -8.22 19.66
C ALA A 74 19.14 -9.23 20.81
N THR A 75 17.98 -9.51 21.42
CA THR A 75 17.83 -10.57 22.42
C THR A 75 17.58 -11.94 21.79
N GLY A 76 17.33 -11.95 20.48
CA GLY A 76 17.04 -13.14 19.70
C GLY A 76 15.56 -13.48 19.67
N ASP A 77 14.72 -12.61 20.21
CA ASP A 77 13.27 -12.74 20.17
C ASP A 77 12.75 -12.32 18.80
N VAL A 78 11.70 -13.00 18.35
CA VAL A 78 11.07 -12.74 17.04
C VAL A 78 9.81 -11.93 17.26
N ASN A 79 9.81 -10.73 16.71
CA ASN A 79 8.68 -9.81 16.68
C ASN A 79 8.03 -9.90 15.29
N LYS A 80 6.70 -9.82 15.24
CA LYS A 80 5.94 -9.89 13.99
C LYS A 80 5.07 -8.67 13.81
N VAL A 81 4.97 -8.20 12.58
CA VAL A 81 4.12 -7.07 12.21
C VAL A 81 3.37 -7.41 10.94
N GLU A 82 2.05 -7.30 10.99
CA GLU A 82 1.16 -7.36 9.85
C GLU A 82 0.59 -5.97 9.58
N VAL A 83 0.80 -5.47 8.37
CA VAL A 83 0.19 -4.24 7.88
C VAL A 83 -0.98 -4.61 6.97
N GLU A 84 -2.18 -4.19 7.36
CA GLU A 84 -3.41 -4.37 6.58
C GLU A 84 -3.91 -3.03 6.01
N ILE A 85 -4.08 -2.99 4.70
CA ILE A 85 -4.60 -1.86 3.94
C ILE A 85 -5.90 -2.28 3.26
N VAL A 86 -7.00 -1.71 3.72
CA VAL A 86 -8.31 -1.86 3.06
C VAL A 86 -8.52 -0.68 2.10
N PRO A 87 -8.61 -0.91 0.78
CA PRO A 87 -8.80 0.14 -0.21
C PRO A 87 -9.97 1.08 0.12
N GLY A 88 -9.70 2.38 0.05
CA GLY A 88 -10.64 3.45 0.32
C GLY A 88 -10.88 3.77 1.81
N LYS A 89 -10.21 3.09 2.75
CA LYS A 89 -10.16 3.54 4.14
C LYS A 89 -9.19 4.71 4.28
N SER A 90 -9.47 5.56 5.27
CA SER A 90 -8.62 6.69 5.68
C SER A 90 -7.58 6.32 6.73
N TYR A 91 -7.41 5.02 7.01
CA TYR A 91 -6.44 4.53 7.97
C TYR A 91 -5.84 3.21 7.51
N ILE A 92 -4.64 2.92 8.00
CA ILE A 92 -3.96 1.62 7.90
C ILE A 92 -4.08 0.92 9.24
N THR A 93 -4.25 -0.40 9.23
CA THR A 93 -4.22 -1.21 10.46
C THR A 93 -2.87 -1.90 10.58
N VAL A 94 -2.32 -1.89 11.79
CA VAL A 94 -1.08 -2.58 12.12
C VAL A 94 -1.39 -3.56 13.24
N ASN A 95 -1.21 -4.86 13.02
CA ASN A 95 -1.22 -5.85 14.08
C ASN A 95 0.24 -6.20 14.39
N SER A 96 0.63 -6.16 15.65
CA SER A 96 1.96 -6.60 16.07
C SER A 96 1.88 -7.68 17.13
N GLU A 97 2.82 -8.63 17.08
CA GLU A 97 3.12 -9.56 18.17
C GLU A 97 4.51 -9.22 18.70
N GLU A 98 4.56 -8.78 19.94
CA GLU A 98 5.75 -8.18 20.55
C GLU A 98 6.13 -8.90 21.84
N VAL A 99 7.43 -9.06 22.08
CA VAL A 99 7.93 -9.59 23.36
C VAL A 99 8.17 -8.42 24.32
N THR A 100 7.42 -8.38 25.42
CA THR A 100 7.58 -7.38 26.48
C THR A 100 8.91 -7.55 27.24
N GLU A 101 9.32 -6.54 28.02
CA GLU A 101 10.52 -6.60 28.88
C GLU A 101 10.54 -7.77 29.88
N LEU A 102 9.37 -8.38 30.12
CA LEU A 102 9.17 -9.54 30.98
C LEU A 102 9.24 -10.89 30.22
N GLY A 103 9.52 -10.86 28.91
CA GLY A 103 9.57 -12.05 28.04
C GLY A 103 8.19 -12.58 27.64
N LYS A 104 7.10 -11.87 27.97
CA LYS A 104 5.74 -12.25 27.61
C LYS A 104 5.39 -11.70 26.23
N LYS A 105 4.82 -12.54 25.37
CA LYS A 105 4.24 -12.12 24.09
C LYS A 105 2.92 -11.39 24.30
N GLU A 106 2.78 -10.23 23.68
CA GLU A 106 1.54 -9.47 23.63
C GLU A 106 1.20 -9.11 22.20
N SER A 107 -0.09 -9.26 21.85
CA SER A 107 -0.62 -8.76 20.60
C SER A 107 -1.11 -7.34 20.79
N LYS A 108 -0.74 -6.44 19.88
CA LYS A 108 -1.21 -5.06 19.85
C LYS A 108 -1.82 -4.75 18.49
N LYS A 109 -2.78 -3.84 18.48
CA LYS A 109 -3.42 -3.37 17.26
C LYS A 109 -3.40 -1.85 17.22
N TYR A 110 -2.85 -1.29 16.15
CA TYR A 110 -2.77 0.15 15.94
C TYR A 110 -3.51 0.56 14.68
N LYS A 111 -3.96 1.81 14.66
CA LYS A 111 -4.43 2.50 13.46
C LYS A 111 -3.56 3.71 13.17
N ILE A 112 -3.17 3.85 11.92
CA ILE A 112 -2.46 5.03 11.42
C ILE A 112 -3.44 5.85 10.59
N ASP A 113 -3.67 7.10 10.97
CA ASP A 113 -4.53 8.01 10.21
C ASP A 113 -3.78 8.55 8.98
N LEU A 114 -4.32 8.30 7.79
CA LEU A 114 -3.72 8.71 6.53
C LEU A 114 -3.81 10.23 6.30
N ALA A 115 -4.74 10.94 6.95
CA ALA A 115 -4.83 12.40 6.84
C ALA A 115 -3.66 13.13 7.50
N HIS A 116 -3.01 12.47 8.47
CA HIS A 116 -1.89 13.01 9.24
C HIS A 116 -0.57 12.29 8.95
N MET A 117 -0.56 11.39 7.96
CA MET A 117 0.62 10.64 7.56
C MET A 117 1.40 11.41 6.49
N GLN A 118 2.70 11.57 6.71
CA GLN A 118 3.64 12.07 5.72
C GLN A 118 4.66 10.98 5.45
N LEU A 119 4.89 10.70 4.17
CA LEU A 119 5.86 9.72 3.75
C LEU A 119 6.58 10.21 2.50
N ASN A 120 7.90 10.22 2.56
CA ASN A 120 8.78 10.34 1.40
C ASN A 120 9.91 9.31 1.51
N GLU A 121 10.86 9.33 0.57
CA GLU A 121 11.91 8.32 0.46
C GLU A 121 12.70 8.11 1.75
N ASN A 122 12.90 9.18 2.54
CA ASN A 122 13.79 9.16 3.70
C ASN A 122 13.11 9.56 5.01
N SER A 123 11.81 9.88 4.99
CA SER A 123 11.11 10.29 6.19
C SER A 123 9.67 9.80 6.25
N PHE A 124 9.28 9.45 7.47
CA PHE A 124 7.93 9.10 7.83
C PHE A 124 7.52 9.91 9.05
N LYS A 125 6.32 10.48 8.99
CA LYS A 125 5.62 11.09 10.12
C LYS A 125 4.21 10.53 10.19
N GLY A 126 3.76 10.13 11.37
CA GLY A 126 2.43 9.56 11.53
C GLY A 126 1.99 9.48 12.98
N ILE A 127 0.67 9.36 13.17
CA ILE A 127 0.05 9.17 14.48
C ILE A 127 -0.52 7.76 14.53
N PHE A 128 0.03 6.94 15.42
CA PHE A 128 -0.46 5.60 15.73
C PHE A 128 -1.44 5.70 16.89
N THR A 129 -2.63 5.15 16.73
CA THR A 129 -3.62 5.03 17.81
C THR A 129 -3.77 3.56 18.18
N ASP A 130 -3.42 3.20 19.41
CA ASP A 130 -3.71 1.89 19.98
C ASP A 130 -5.24 1.69 20.03
N VAL A 131 -5.70 0.59 19.44
CA VAL A 131 -7.13 0.31 19.29
C VAL A 131 -7.79 -0.02 20.61
N ASP A 132 -7.08 -0.61 21.57
CA ASP A 132 -7.63 -1.04 22.85
C ASP A 132 -7.57 0.09 23.87
N THR A 133 -6.39 0.71 24.04
CA THR A 133 -6.16 1.74 25.06
C THR A 133 -6.55 3.14 24.61
N LYS A 134 -6.72 3.36 23.29
CA LYS A 134 -6.90 4.68 22.66
C LYS A 134 -5.72 5.63 22.81
N GLN A 135 -4.59 5.15 23.33
CA GLN A 135 -3.37 5.94 23.43
C GLN A 135 -2.85 6.29 22.04
N LYS A 136 -2.35 7.51 21.88
CA LYS A 136 -1.76 8.01 20.64
C LYS A 136 -0.25 8.13 20.77
N PHE A 137 0.46 7.70 19.75
CA PHE A 137 1.91 7.79 19.62
C PHE A 137 2.23 8.58 18.36
N SER A 138 2.93 9.71 18.53
CA SER A 138 3.49 10.45 17.39
C SER A 138 4.84 9.85 17.05
N TYR A 139 5.02 9.49 15.78
CA TYR A 139 6.28 8.96 15.29
C TYR A 139 6.79 9.85 14.16
N ASP A 140 8.05 10.26 14.26
CA ASP A 140 8.76 11.10 13.29
C ASP A 140 10.20 10.58 13.18
N THR A 141 10.56 10.07 12.00
CA THR A 141 11.90 9.52 11.74
C THR A 141 12.98 10.60 11.74
N GLU A 142 12.65 11.86 11.42
CA GLU A 142 13.63 12.95 11.30
C GLU A 142 14.03 13.54 12.65
N LEU A 143 13.14 13.48 13.64
CA LEU A 143 13.39 14.05 14.95
C LEU A 143 14.31 13.20 15.83
N GLY A 144 14.91 12.13 15.27
CA GLY A 144 15.88 11.28 15.97
C GLY A 144 15.43 10.97 17.39
N THR A 145 14.17 10.56 17.56
CA THR A 145 13.50 10.29 18.85
C THR A 145 14.07 11.08 20.05
N ALA A 146 14.15 12.41 19.97
CA ALA A 146 14.58 13.22 21.11
C ALA A 146 13.38 13.81 21.86
N SER A 147 13.37 13.54 23.17
CA SER A 147 12.37 13.90 24.19
C SER A 147 11.08 13.09 24.19
N LEU A 148 11.15 11.84 24.65
CA LEU A 148 10.35 11.27 25.74
C LEU A 148 10.87 9.86 26.05
N ILE A 149 11.08 9.53 27.32
CA ILE A 149 11.50 8.20 27.82
C ILE A 149 10.32 7.22 27.71
N PHE A 150 9.80 6.96 26.50
CA PHE A 150 8.76 5.96 26.27
C PHE A 150 9.31 4.83 25.41
N LEU A 151 9.13 3.61 25.91
CA LEU A 151 9.31 2.34 25.21
C LEU A 151 8.32 2.31 24.04
N ILE A 152 8.71 2.80 22.85
CA ILE A 152 7.85 2.73 21.66
C ILE A 152 7.73 1.25 21.27
N PRO A 153 6.50 0.71 21.15
CA PRO A 153 6.27 -0.66 20.70
C PRO A 153 7.00 -0.97 19.39
N ILE A 154 7.62 -2.15 19.28
CA ILE A 154 8.42 -2.54 18.11
C ILE A 154 7.57 -2.55 16.82
N GLY A 155 6.26 -2.84 16.95
CA GLY A 155 5.33 -2.76 15.84
C GLY A 155 5.22 -1.37 15.22
N ILE A 156 5.31 -0.32 16.04
CA ILE A 156 5.33 1.07 15.57
C ILE A 156 6.65 1.38 14.86
N VAL A 157 7.78 0.89 15.37
CA VAL A 157 9.12 1.13 14.81
C VAL A 157 9.32 0.46 13.45
N MET A 158 8.83 -0.77 13.26
CA MET A 158 8.95 -1.48 11.98
C MET A 158 8.06 -0.91 10.88
N THR A 159 6.90 -0.36 11.24
CA THR A 159 5.87 0.04 10.27
C THR A 159 6.36 1.08 9.22
N PRO A 160 7.13 2.12 9.57
CA PRO A 160 7.70 3.04 8.59
C PRO A 160 8.43 2.36 7.44
N ALA A 161 9.35 1.43 7.72
CA ALA A 161 10.09 0.71 6.70
C ALA A 161 9.16 -0.12 5.79
N ILE A 162 8.19 -0.81 6.40
CA ILE A 162 7.18 -1.60 5.69
C ILE A 162 6.35 -0.73 4.75
N LEU A 163 5.86 0.41 5.25
CA LEU A 163 5.09 1.35 4.44
C LEU A 163 5.96 1.93 3.32
N THR A 164 7.15 2.45 3.61
CA THR A 164 8.07 2.97 2.58
C THR A 164 8.29 1.95 1.47
N ALA A 165 8.53 0.68 1.81
CA ALA A 165 8.68 -0.39 0.83
C ALA A 165 7.40 -0.60 -0.01
N LEU A 166 6.22 -0.61 0.60
CA LEU A 166 4.94 -0.73 -0.12
C LEU A 166 4.67 0.46 -1.07
N PHE A 167 5.06 1.68 -0.69
CA PHE A 167 4.95 2.86 -1.57
C PHE A 167 5.97 2.85 -2.70
N HIS A 168 7.23 2.51 -2.40
CA HIS A 168 8.31 2.47 -3.37
C HIS A 168 8.06 1.39 -4.43
N THR A 169 7.63 0.20 -4.02
CA THR A 169 7.24 -0.87 -4.95
C THR A 169 5.96 -0.57 -5.73
N GLY A 170 5.25 0.50 -5.39
CA GLY A 170 3.99 0.88 -6.01
C GLY A 170 2.84 -0.08 -5.69
N ALA A 171 2.98 -0.96 -4.69
CA ALA A 171 1.93 -1.87 -4.24
C ALA A 171 0.71 -1.11 -3.71
N MET A 172 0.94 0.07 -3.11
CA MET A 172 -0.11 0.99 -2.68
C MET A 172 0.20 2.44 -3.00
N ILE A 173 -0.84 3.28 -3.01
CA ILE A 173 -0.74 4.74 -3.02
C ILE A 173 -1.78 5.37 -2.09
N ILE A 174 -1.61 6.65 -1.78
CA ILE A 174 -2.63 7.46 -1.10
C ILE A 174 -3.11 8.54 -2.06
N VAL A 175 -4.44 8.67 -2.17
CA VAL A 175 -5.08 9.73 -2.96
C VAL A 175 -6.21 10.33 -2.13
N GLY A 176 -6.12 11.63 -1.83
CA GLY A 176 -7.13 12.35 -1.06
C GLY A 176 -7.37 11.77 0.35
N GLY A 177 -6.31 11.32 1.03
CA GLY A 177 -6.39 10.76 2.38
C GLY A 177 -6.97 9.34 2.44
N ALA A 178 -7.10 8.65 1.31
CA ALA A 178 -7.54 7.26 1.26
C ALA A 178 -6.51 6.37 0.57
N ALA A 179 -6.33 5.14 1.07
CA ALA A 179 -5.43 4.16 0.48
C ALA A 179 -6.03 3.54 -0.79
N TYR A 180 -5.18 3.26 -1.77
CA TYR A 180 -5.49 2.48 -2.96
C TYR A 180 -4.39 1.44 -3.18
N VAL A 181 -4.74 0.30 -3.77
CA VAL A 181 -3.83 -0.83 -4.01
C VAL A 181 -3.71 -1.12 -5.49
N ILE A 182 -2.56 -1.60 -5.95
CA ILE A 182 -2.31 -1.84 -7.38
C ILE A 182 -3.26 -2.91 -7.97
N ALA A 183 -3.86 -2.64 -9.12
CA ALA A 183 -4.81 -3.56 -9.76
C ALA A 183 -4.12 -4.75 -10.44
N THR A 184 -2.86 -4.62 -10.88
CA THR A 184 -2.13 -5.66 -11.61
C THR A 184 -2.00 -6.94 -10.77
N GLN A 185 -1.82 -6.79 -9.46
CA GLN A 185 -1.61 -7.89 -8.52
C GLN A 185 -2.85 -8.27 -7.73
N ALA A 186 -3.89 -7.44 -7.77
CA ALA A 186 -5.09 -7.66 -6.99
C ALA A 186 -5.84 -8.90 -7.46
N LYS A 187 -5.77 -9.97 -6.66
CA LYS A 187 -6.71 -11.10 -6.76
C LYS A 187 -8.15 -10.58 -6.60
N LYS A 188 -9.08 -11.13 -7.36
CA LYS A 188 -10.49 -10.70 -7.30
C LYS A 188 -11.13 -11.17 -5.99
N ASP A 189 -11.66 -10.24 -5.21
CA ASP A 189 -12.57 -10.54 -4.11
C ASP A 189 -14.02 -10.43 -4.60
N LYS A 190 -14.88 -11.39 -4.22
CA LYS A 190 -16.31 -11.44 -4.53
C LYS A 190 -17.17 -10.48 -3.71
N LYS A 191 -16.60 -9.77 -2.73
CA LYS A 191 -17.33 -8.82 -1.88
C LYS A 191 -18.00 -7.70 -2.67
N TYR A 192 -17.33 -7.19 -3.70
CA TYR A 192 -17.86 -6.15 -4.58
C TYR A 192 -17.55 -6.47 -6.05
N SER A 193 -18.45 -6.07 -6.94
CA SER A 193 -18.21 -6.19 -8.40
C SER A 193 -17.52 -4.97 -9.00
N HIS A 194 -17.60 -3.82 -8.32
CA HIS A 194 -17.07 -2.55 -8.78
C HIS A 194 -16.31 -1.86 -7.65
N PHE A 195 -15.31 -1.11 -8.02
CA PHE A 195 -14.44 -0.39 -7.11
C PHE A 195 -14.13 0.98 -7.69
N SER A 196 -13.89 1.97 -6.83
CA SER A 196 -13.29 3.22 -7.29
C SER A 196 -11.91 2.93 -7.84
N ALA A 197 -11.51 3.60 -8.91
CA ALA A 197 -10.15 3.51 -9.42
C ALA A 197 -9.52 4.89 -9.62
N THR A 198 -8.20 4.88 -9.76
CA THR A 198 -7.39 6.01 -10.20
C THR A 198 -6.21 5.49 -11.00
N VAL A 199 -5.70 6.30 -11.92
CA VAL A 199 -4.48 6.00 -12.69
C VAL A 199 -3.32 6.82 -12.14
N LYS A 200 -2.16 6.20 -11.92
CA LYS A 200 -0.91 6.89 -11.58
C LYS A 200 0.25 6.22 -12.32
N SER A 201 1.03 7.01 -13.05
CA SER A 201 2.20 6.54 -13.81
C SER A 201 1.91 5.32 -14.72
N GLY A 202 0.72 5.27 -15.33
CA GLY A 202 0.27 4.16 -16.19
C GLY A 202 -0.32 2.96 -15.44
N GLY A 203 -0.15 2.87 -14.13
CA GLY A 203 -0.78 1.83 -13.29
C GLY A 203 -2.21 2.20 -12.87
N VAL A 204 -3.09 1.21 -12.81
CA VAL A 204 -4.45 1.35 -12.26
C VAL A 204 -4.44 0.92 -10.80
N TYR A 205 -5.01 1.75 -9.93
CA TYR A 205 -5.10 1.52 -8.50
C TYR A 205 -6.55 1.42 -8.06
N ILE A 206 -6.87 0.39 -7.28
CA ILE A 206 -8.20 0.04 -6.76
C ILE A 206 -8.38 0.68 -5.38
N GLY A 207 -9.51 1.38 -5.20
CA GLY A 207 -9.96 2.00 -3.95
C GLY A 207 -11.21 1.30 -3.39
N LYS A 208 -12.07 2.03 -2.66
CA LYS A 208 -13.27 1.46 -2.03
C LYS A 208 -14.14 0.66 -3.02
N GLY A 209 -14.72 -0.42 -2.52
CA GLY A 209 -15.82 -1.13 -3.18
C GLY A 209 -17.03 -0.23 -3.36
N LEU A 210 -17.75 -0.43 -4.47
CA LEU A 210 -18.90 0.36 -4.90
C LEU A 210 -20.05 -0.57 -5.30
N SER A 211 -21.29 -0.16 -4.99
CA SER A 211 -22.46 -0.64 -5.70
C SER A 211 -22.40 -0.22 -7.18
N LYS A 212 -23.21 -0.87 -8.03
CA LYS A 212 -23.32 -0.49 -9.45
C LYS A 212 -23.74 0.98 -9.60
N SER A 213 -24.70 1.44 -8.79
CA SER A 213 -25.19 2.82 -8.84
C SER A 213 -24.11 3.84 -8.48
N GLU A 214 -23.30 3.57 -7.46
CA GLU A 214 -22.17 4.41 -7.07
C GLU A 214 -21.06 4.40 -8.11
N ALA A 215 -20.77 3.26 -8.74
CA ALA A 215 -19.81 3.16 -9.83
C ALA A 215 -20.24 4.01 -11.04
N VAL A 216 -21.53 3.96 -11.40
CA VAL A 216 -22.09 4.80 -12.47
C VAL A 216 -22.01 6.29 -12.11
N SER A 217 -22.39 6.65 -10.88
CA SER A 217 -22.27 8.04 -10.40
C SER A 217 -20.83 8.53 -10.45
N ARG A 218 -19.86 7.67 -10.09
CA ARG A 218 -18.44 8.00 -10.11
C ARG A 218 -17.94 8.28 -11.54
N LEU A 219 -18.27 7.43 -12.51
CA LEU A 219 -17.95 7.69 -13.92
C LEU A 219 -18.55 9.02 -14.39
N LYS A 220 -19.83 9.27 -14.07
CA LYS A 220 -20.52 10.55 -14.38
C LYS A 220 -19.79 11.77 -13.81
N SER A 221 -19.03 11.62 -12.74
CA SER A 221 -18.18 12.66 -12.17
C SER A 221 -16.76 12.71 -12.75
N ASN A 222 -16.51 12.15 -13.93
CA ASN A 222 -15.19 12.05 -14.58
C ASN A 222 -14.13 11.34 -13.71
N LYS A 223 -14.54 10.32 -12.94
CA LYS A 223 -13.64 9.53 -12.09
C LYS A 223 -13.68 8.07 -12.50
N ASP A 224 -12.53 7.41 -12.46
CA ASP A 224 -12.40 6.04 -12.97
C ASP A 224 -12.98 4.99 -12.02
N THR A 225 -13.32 3.84 -12.60
CA THR A 225 -13.77 2.65 -11.88
C THR A 225 -12.99 1.42 -12.34
N TRP A 226 -12.88 0.41 -11.49
CA TRP A 226 -12.38 -0.90 -11.85
C TRP A 226 -13.45 -1.95 -11.51
N SER A 227 -13.66 -2.91 -12.39
CA SER A 227 -14.64 -3.99 -12.21
C SER A 227 -14.01 -5.37 -12.34
N ILE A 228 -14.58 -6.34 -11.63
CA ILE A 228 -14.07 -7.72 -11.60
C ILE A 228 -14.18 -8.46 -12.94
N SER A 229 -14.96 -7.94 -13.91
CA SER A 229 -15.10 -8.52 -15.24
C SER A 229 -15.39 -7.49 -16.34
N LYS A 230 -15.09 -7.88 -17.59
CA LYS A 230 -15.36 -7.10 -18.80
C LYS A 230 -16.82 -6.67 -18.92
N ASN A 231 -17.75 -7.58 -18.64
CA ASN A 231 -19.18 -7.31 -18.75
C ASN A 231 -19.66 -6.32 -17.68
N GLN A 232 -19.10 -6.43 -16.47
CA GLN A 232 -19.40 -5.48 -15.39
C GLN A 232 -18.90 -4.07 -15.75
N ALA A 233 -17.67 -3.93 -16.24
CA ALA A 233 -17.15 -2.64 -16.71
C ALA A 233 -17.97 -2.06 -17.86
N LYS A 234 -18.32 -2.88 -18.87
CA LYS A 234 -19.19 -2.46 -19.98
C LYS A 234 -20.53 -1.94 -19.47
N GLY A 235 -21.14 -2.66 -18.51
CA GLY A 235 -22.43 -2.29 -17.93
C GLY A 235 -22.40 -0.95 -17.19
N VAL A 236 -21.33 -0.67 -16.44
CA VAL A 236 -21.14 0.63 -15.76
C VAL A 236 -20.95 1.74 -16.80
N ALA A 237 -20.09 1.54 -17.81
CA ALA A 237 -19.85 2.54 -18.85
C ALA A 237 -21.10 2.87 -19.68
N ALA A 238 -21.87 1.85 -20.08
CA ALA A 238 -23.15 2.02 -20.78
C ALA A 238 -24.18 2.77 -19.93
N SER A 239 -24.21 2.50 -18.62
CA SER A 239 -25.15 3.18 -17.70
C SER A 239 -24.72 4.62 -17.40
N ALA A 240 -23.42 4.94 -17.51
CA ALA A 240 -22.90 6.28 -17.32
C ALA A 240 -23.28 7.22 -18.47
N ASN A 241 -23.36 6.69 -19.70
CA ASN A 241 -23.91 7.41 -20.84
C ASN A 241 -24.80 6.49 -21.70
N PRO A 242 -26.13 6.52 -21.51
CA PRO A 242 -27.06 5.63 -22.20
C PRO A 242 -27.38 6.06 -23.64
N THR A 243 -26.84 7.19 -24.13
CA THR A 243 -27.15 7.70 -25.47
C THR A 243 -26.43 6.95 -26.59
N GLY A 244 -25.58 5.98 -26.27
CA GLY A 244 -24.83 5.19 -27.25
C GLY A 244 -24.12 3.99 -26.64
N GLN A 245 -23.38 3.26 -27.47
CA GLN A 245 -22.59 2.12 -27.00
C GLN A 245 -21.27 2.57 -26.34
N PRO A 246 -20.84 1.92 -25.25
CA PRO A 246 -19.53 2.17 -24.66
C PRO A 246 -18.43 1.71 -25.61
N LEU A 247 -17.31 2.42 -25.61
CA LEU A 247 -16.16 2.16 -26.49
C LEU A 247 -15.13 1.32 -25.74
N HIS A 248 -14.76 0.16 -26.30
CA HIS A 248 -13.82 -0.77 -25.69
C HIS A 248 -12.41 -0.54 -26.22
N GLU A 249 -11.47 -0.22 -25.34
CA GLU A 249 -10.12 0.20 -25.73
C GLU A 249 -9.04 -0.28 -24.76
N VAL A 250 -7.80 -0.16 -25.24
CA VAL A 250 -6.55 -0.24 -24.48
C VAL A 250 -5.56 0.65 -25.19
N ASP A 251 -4.67 1.30 -24.44
CA ASP A 251 -3.62 2.12 -25.04
C ASP A 251 -2.71 1.26 -25.92
N LYS A 252 -2.30 1.82 -27.05
CA LYS A 252 -1.51 1.11 -28.05
C LYS A 252 -0.15 1.76 -28.26
N LEU A 253 0.87 0.92 -28.46
CA LEU A 253 2.19 1.29 -28.94
C LEU A 253 2.41 0.57 -30.27
N ASN A 254 2.75 1.31 -31.34
CA ASN A 254 2.97 0.75 -32.68
C ASN A 254 1.80 -0.14 -33.17
N GLY A 255 0.56 0.30 -32.90
CA GLY A 255 -0.67 -0.41 -33.30
C GLY A 255 -1.03 -1.63 -32.45
N LYS A 256 -0.16 -2.05 -31.51
CA LYS A 256 -0.39 -3.19 -30.60
C LYS A 256 -0.76 -2.71 -29.20
N PRO A 257 -1.58 -3.46 -28.44
CA PRO A 257 -1.81 -3.17 -27.02
C PRO A 257 -0.48 -2.97 -26.29
N LYS A 258 -0.35 -1.85 -25.59
CA LYS A 258 0.88 -1.52 -24.86
C LYS A 258 0.94 -2.38 -23.59
N LYS A 259 2.06 -3.08 -23.38
CA LYS A 259 2.30 -3.87 -22.16
C LYS A 259 2.21 -2.98 -20.92
N GLY A 260 1.64 -3.51 -19.84
CA GLY A 260 1.41 -2.77 -18.60
C GLY A 260 0.14 -1.89 -18.58
N TYR A 261 -0.55 -1.73 -19.72
CA TYR A 261 -1.77 -0.93 -19.82
C TYR A 261 -3.02 -1.79 -19.70
N TYR A 262 -4.14 -1.17 -19.35
CA TYR A 262 -5.37 -1.87 -19.00
C TYR A 262 -6.43 -1.75 -20.08
N TYR A 263 -7.09 -2.88 -20.36
CA TYR A 263 -8.35 -2.83 -21.08
C TYR A 263 -9.41 -2.09 -20.27
N HIS A 264 -10.16 -1.25 -20.96
CA HIS A 264 -11.18 -0.42 -20.35
C HIS A 264 -12.31 -0.11 -21.31
N TYR A 265 -13.41 0.39 -20.75
CA TYR A 265 -14.46 1.03 -21.51
C TYR A 265 -14.52 2.52 -21.22
N HIS A 266 -14.68 3.30 -22.28
CA HIS A 266 -15.23 4.64 -22.16
C HIS A 266 -16.75 4.59 -22.25
N PRO A 267 -17.46 5.49 -21.54
CA PRO A 267 -18.85 5.80 -21.86
C PRO A 267 -19.01 6.27 -23.32
N ALA A 268 -20.24 6.24 -23.85
CA ALA A 268 -20.51 6.64 -25.23
C ALA A 268 -19.91 8.02 -25.57
N MET A 269 -19.34 8.15 -26.77
CA MET A 269 -18.66 9.38 -27.22
C MET A 269 -17.54 9.86 -26.28
N ARG A 270 -16.95 8.96 -25.48
CA ARG A 270 -15.95 9.28 -24.44
C ARG A 270 -16.42 10.34 -23.45
N THR A 271 -17.73 10.40 -23.22
CA THR A 271 -18.36 11.39 -22.35
C THR A 271 -19.24 10.65 -21.35
N PRO A 272 -18.97 10.77 -20.03
CA PRO A 272 -17.91 11.54 -19.36
C PRO A 272 -16.48 11.02 -19.64
N LYS A 273 -15.47 11.89 -19.44
CA LYS A 273 -14.03 11.58 -19.62
C LYS A 273 -13.54 10.71 -18.47
N SER A 274 -13.89 9.44 -18.51
CA SER A 274 -13.60 8.45 -17.48
C SER A 274 -13.45 7.07 -18.09
N HIS A 275 -12.86 6.17 -17.30
CA HIS A 275 -12.56 4.81 -17.71
C HIS A 275 -13.21 3.81 -16.74
N ALA A 276 -13.86 2.80 -17.31
CA ALA A 276 -14.28 1.60 -16.61
C ALA A 276 -13.29 0.47 -16.92
N PHE A 277 -12.25 0.36 -16.10
CA PHE A 277 -11.22 -0.67 -16.20
C PHE A 277 -11.74 -2.04 -15.78
N TYR A 278 -11.09 -3.10 -16.27
CA TYR A 278 -11.32 -4.46 -15.78
C TYR A 278 -10.10 -5.35 -16.03
N GLY A 279 -10.02 -6.44 -15.24
CA GLY A 279 -8.94 -7.42 -15.39
C GLY A 279 -7.57 -6.87 -15.00
N GLY A 280 -6.53 -7.61 -15.38
CA GLY A 280 -5.14 -7.19 -15.26
C GLY A 280 -4.65 -6.42 -16.49
N PRO A 281 -3.43 -5.87 -16.44
CA PRO A 281 -2.81 -5.23 -17.59
C PRO A 281 -2.52 -6.23 -18.72
N VAL A 282 -2.22 -5.68 -19.89
CA VAL A 282 -1.67 -6.41 -21.03
C VAL A 282 -0.28 -6.93 -20.67
N ASN A 283 -0.06 -8.23 -20.89
CA ASN A 283 1.24 -8.91 -20.76
C ASN A 283 2.05 -8.85 -22.06
#